data_AF-A0A519PRI4-F1
#
_entry.id   AF-A0A519PRI4-F1
#
_cell.length_a   1.000
_cell.length_b   1.000
_cell.length_c   1.000
_cell.angle_alpha   90.00
_cell.angle_beta   90.00
_cell.angle_gamma   90.00
#
_symmetry.space_group_name_H-M   'P 1'
#
loop_
_entity.id
_entity.type
_entity.pdbx_description
1 polymer ?
#
loop_
_entity_poly.entity_id
_entity_poly.type
_entity_poly.pdbx_seq_one_letter_code
_entity_poly.pdbx_strand_id
1 'polypeptide(L)'
;MTDDRPTPAEALAAIRAARDGVAPPTDYPVAYDLFYGVVIALLVSGQGMPRPWSFVVLPIALGGLAIMVMWWRKKFGWWVSGYSPKKARWVAFGLLAVFLGLMGLSLYGRYVGPWWLFMVSGALGFIAAIVGSRIWLAVWRKELAEGPR
;
A
#
# COMPACT_ATOMS: atom_id res chain seq x y z
N MET A 1 39.62 30.36 -14.38
CA MET A 1 38.44 30.06 -13.54
C MET A 1 37.41 29.44 -14.47
N THR A 2 37.39 28.12 -14.57
CA THR A 2 36.41 27.38 -15.36
C THR A 2 35.07 27.43 -14.63
N ASP A 3 34.02 27.79 -15.36
CA ASP A 3 32.65 27.93 -14.84
C ASP A 3 32.11 26.55 -14.48
N ASP A 4 32.34 26.11 -13.25
CA ASP A 4 32.02 24.79 -12.69
C ASP A 4 30.50 24.61 -12.39
N ARG A 5 29.65 25.40 -13.07
CA ARG A 5 28.20 25.37 -12.86
C ARG A 5 27.60 24.25 -13.69
N PRO A 6 26.89 23.28 -13.06
CA PRO A 6 26.24 22.21 -13.79
C PRO A 6 25.29 22.77 -14.83
N THR A 7 25.31 22.18 -16.02
CA THR A 7 24.40 22.59 -17.09
C THR A 7 22.94 22.41 -16.63
N PRO A 8 21.98 23.19 -17.15
CA PRO A 8 20.57 23.01 -16.79
C PRO A 8 20.06 21.58 -17.01
N ALA A 9 20.62 20.87 -17.99
CA ALA A 9 20.31 19.46 -18.25
C ALA A 9 20.84 18.53 -17.14
N GLU A 10 22.07 18.74 -16.66
CA GLU A 10 22.67 18.00 -15.55
C GLU A 10 22.00 18.31 -14.22
N ALA A 11 21.64 19.58 -13.97
CA ALA A 11 20.88 19.97 -12.80
C ALA A 11 19.47 19.32 -12.79
N LEU A 12 18.80 19.28 -13.95
CA LEU A 12 17.51 18.61 -14.09
C LEU A 12 17.63 17.09 -13.93
N ALA A 13 18.70 16.48 -14.46
CA ALA A 13 19.00 15.07 -14.28
C ALA A 13 19.28 14.74 -12.80
N ALA A 14 20.04 15.58 -12.10
CA ALA A 14 20.30 15.44 -10.67
C ALA A 14 19.04 15.58 -9.83
N ILE A 15 18.14 16.52 -10.15
CA ILE A 15 16.83 16.66 -9.49
C ILE A 15 15.93 15.46 -9.77
N ARG A 16 15.93 14.93 -10.99
CA ARG A 16 15.18 13.70 -11.35
C ARG A 16 15.72 12.49 -10.59
N ALA A 17 17.04 12.31 -10.57
CA ALA A 17 17.70 11.24 -9.82
C ALA A 17 17.46 11.36 -8.31
N ALA A 18 17.48 12.56 -7.74
CA ALA A 18 17.16 12.80 -6.34
C ALA A 18 15.67 12.56 -6.02
N ARG A 19 14.75 12.88 -6.94
CA ARG A 19 13.32 12.56 -6.83
C ARG A 19 13.03 11.06 -6.93
N ASP A 20 13.79 10.35 -7.76
CA ASP A 20 13.67 8.89 -7.93
C ASP A 20 14.40 8.12 -6.81
N GLY A 21 15.30 8.78 -6.09
CA GLY A 21 16.15 8.23 -5.03
C GLY A 21 15.63 8.40 -3.61
N VAL A 22 14.31 8.57 -3.41
CA VAL A 22 13.76 8.53 -2.05
C VAL A 22 14.00 7.14 -1.48
N ALA A 23 14.86 7.04 -0.47
CA ALA A 23 15.17 5.76 0.17
C ALA A 23 13.97 5.27 1.01
N PRO A 24 13.71 3.95 1.06
CA PRO A 24 12.75 3.36 1.97
C PRO A 24 13.13 3.74 3.40
N PRO A 25 12.15 4.02 4.26
CA PRO A 25 12.43 4.32 5.65
C PRO A 25 13.25 3.20 6.29
N THR A 26 14.33 3.58 6.97
CA THR A 26 15.17 2.65 7.73
C THR A 26 14.37 2.02 8.86
N ASP A 27 13.59 2.85 9.57
CA ASP A 27 12.64 2.45 10.62
C ASP A 27 11.20 2.43 10.07
N TYR A 28 10.78 1.26 9.59
CA TYR A 28 9.39 1.01 9.21
C TYR A 28 8.63 0.37 10.37
N PRO A 29 7.67 1.09 11.00
CA PRO A 29 7.03 0.62 12.22
C PRO A 29 6.03 -0.51 11.94
N VAL A 30 6.12 -1.61 12.70
CA VAL A 30 5.17 -2.75 12.64
C VAL A 30 3.72 -2.31 12.85
N ALA A 31 3.51 -1.29 13.69
CA ALA A 31 2.18 -0.72 13.93
C ALA A 31 1.51 -0.21 12.64
N TYR A 32 2.27 0.23 11.64
CA TYR A 32 1.73 0.68 10.36
C TYR A 32 1.19 -0.50 9.54
N ASP A 33 1.87 -1.65 9.53
CA ASP A 33 1.35 -2.86 8.88
C ASP A 33 0.09 -3.37 9.56
N LEU A 34 0.07 -3.38 10.90
CA LEU A 34 -1.09 -3.84 11.64
C LEU A 34 -2.30 -2.95 11.34
N PHE A 35 -2.11 -1.64 11.36
CA PHE A 35 -3.18 -0.70 11.05
C PHE A 35 -3.63 -0.82 9.58
N TYR A 36 -2.68 -0.98 8.65
CA TYR A 36 -2.98 -1.27 7.25
C TYR A 36 -3.81 -2.54 7.10
N GLY A 37 -3.40 -3.61 7.77
CA GLY A 37 -4.12 -4.88 7.79
C GLY A 37 -5.55 -4.70 8.30
N VAL A 38 -5.77 -3.95 9.38
CA VAL A 38 -7.12 -3.67 9.90
C VAL A 38 -7.97 -2.94 8.84
N VAL A 39 -7.42 -1.90 8.21
CA VAL A 39 -8.14 -1.15 7.17
C VAL A 39 -8.54 -2.05 6.01
N ILE A 40 -7.60 -2.87 5.51
CA ILE A 40 -7.89 -3.82 4.43
C ILE A 40 -8.90 -4.89 4.86
N ALA A 41 -8.76 -5.45 6.06
CA ALA A 41 -9.69 -6.43 6.59
C ALA A 41 -11.12 -5.87 6.60
N LEU A 42 -11.30 -4.64 7.09
CA LEU A 42 -12.58 -3.94 7.10
C LEU A 42 -13.13 -3.67 5.70
N LEU A 43 -12.29 -3.24 4.75
CA LEU A 43 -12.70 -3.05 3.36
C LEU A 43 -13.17 -4.34 2.70
N VAL A 44 -12.46 -5.46 2.94
CA VAL A 44 -12.77 -6.77 2.36
C VAL A 44 -13.98 -7.41 3.03
N SER A 45 -14.01 -7.47 4.36
CA SER A 45 -15.11 -8.07 5.11
C SER A 45 -16.40 -7.25 4.98
N GLY A 46 -16.28 -5.93 4.83
CA GLY A 46 -17.41 -5.02 4.70
C GLY A 46 -18.28 -5.28 3.46
N GLN A 47 -17.71 -5.87 2.40
CA GLN A 47 -18.48 -6.20 1.19
C GLN A 47 -19.54 -7.29 1.48
N GLY A 48 -19.17 -8.28 2.28
CA GLY A 48 -20.04 -9.41 2.62
C GLY A 48 -20.93 -9.18 3.84
N MET A 49 -20.68 -8.16 4.66
CA MET A 49 -21.45 -7.87 5.88
C MET A 49 -22.92 -7.53 5.60
N PRO A 50 -23.88 -8.04 6.39
CA PRO A 50 -25.28 -7.66 6.24
C PRO A 50 -25.49 -6.15 6.45
N ARG A 51 -26.53 -5.58 5.82
CA ARG A 51 -26.93 -4.18 6.09
C ARG A 51 -27.54 -4.12 7.51
N PRO A 52 -27.28 -3.06 8.28
CA PRO A 52 -26.64 -1.79 7.90
C PRO A 52 -25.11 -1.78 8.07
N TRP A 53 -24.50 -2.83 8.63
CA TRP A 53 -23.09 -2.83 9.01
C TRP A 53 -22.13 -2.57 7.86
N SER A 54 -22.45 -3.03 6.64
CA SER A 54 -21.68 -2.70 5.43
C SER A 54 -21.56 -1.19 5.18
N PHE A 55 -22.60 -0.40 5.50
CA PHE A 55 -22.58 1.06 5.35
C PHE A 55 -21.84 1.78 6.47
N VAL A 56 -21.74 1.16 7.65
CA VAL A 56 -21.00 1.71 8.79
C VAL A 56 -19.51 1.42 8.66
N VAL A 57 -19.16 0.22 8.20
CA VAL A 57 -17.76 -0.23 8.15
C VAL A 57 -16.97 0.46 7.04
N LEU A 58 -17.61 0.79 5.92
CA LEU A 58 -16.97 1.48 4.80
C LEU A 58 -16.39 2.85 5.19
N PRO A 59 -17.15 3.80 5.78
CA PRO A 59 -16.60 5.08 6.21
C PRO A 59 -15.56 4.94 7.31
N ILE A 60 -15.68 3.94 8.20
CA ILE A 60 -14.64 3.63 9.20
C ILE A 60 -13.33 3.24 8.49
N ALA A 61 -13.41 2.35 7.49
CA ALA A 61 -12.24 1.90 6.75
C ALA A 61 -11.61 3.02 5.92
N LEU A 62 -12.42 3.85 5.25
CA LEU A 62 -11.95 5.02 4.51
C LEU A 62 -11.33 6.08 5.44
N GLY A 63 -11.93 6.30 6.61
CA GLY A 63 -11.36 7.17 7.65
C GLY A 63 -10.02 6.63 8.16
N GLY A 64 -9.91 5.31 8.38
CA GLY A 64 -8.65 4.66 8.71
C GLY A 64 -7.58 4.86 7.63
N LEU A 65 -7.93 4.69 6.36
CA LEU A 65 -7.02 4.96 5.24
C LEU A 65 -6.55 6.43 5.24
N ALA A 66 -7.45 7.38 5.46
CA ALA A 66 -7.10 8.79 5.55
C ALA A 66 -6.14 9.07 6.73
N ILE A 67 -6.39 8.48 7.90
CA ILE A 67 -5.51 8.57 9.07
C ILE A 67 -4.13 7.99 8.76
N MET A 68 -4.05 6.85 8.06
CA MET A 68 -2.76 6.28 7.64
C MET A 68 -1.98 7.24 6.74
N VAL A 69 -2.64 7.81 5.74
CA VAL A 69 -1.99 8.77 4.82
C VAL A 69 -1.49 9.98 5.60
N MET A 70 -2.29 10.51 6.52
CA MET A 70 -1.89 11.63 7.38
C MET A 70 -0.72 11.24 8.29
N TRP A 71 -0.76 10.07 8.91
CA TRP A 71 0.31 9.57 9.78
C TRP A 71 1.62 9.37 9.00
N TRP A 72 1.55 8.80 7.80
CA TRP A 72 2.71 8.62 6.92
C TRP A 72 3.32 9.96 6.55
N ARG A 73 2.50 10.90 6.05
CA ARG A 73 2.97 12.25 5.69
C ARG A 73 3.56 12.99 6.89
N LYS A 74 2.99 12.81 8.09
CA LYS A 74 3.53 13.39 9.33
C LYS A 74 4.87 12.76 9.75
N LYS A 75 5.03 11.44 9.65
CA LYS A 75 6.24 10.73 10.10
C LYS A 75 7.39 10.86 9.10
N PHE A 76 7.10 10.74 7.81
CA PHE A 76 8.13 10.65 6.76
C PHE A 76 8.23 11.91 5.91
N GLY A 77 7.24 12.82 5.93
CA GLY A 77 7.31 14.10 5.20
C GLY A 77 7.07 14.01 3.70
N TRP A 78 7.02 12.81 3.14
CA TRP A 78 6.84 12.57 1.71
C TRP A 78 5.87 11.40 1.46
N TRP A 79 5.29 11.33 0.26
CA TRP A 79 4.37 10.27 -0.15
C TRP A 79 4.89 9.63 -1.45
N VAL A 80 4.96 8.30 -1.50
CA VAL A 80 5.32 7.58 -2.72
C VAL A 80 4.20 7.81 -3.74
N SER A 81 4.45 8.60 -4.80
CA SER A 81 3.54 8.59 -5.94
C SER A 81 3.71 7.25 -6.65
N GLY A 82 2.61 6.63 -7.10
CA GLY A 82 2.53 5.22 -7.52
C GLY A 82 3.37 4.79 -8.74
N TYR A 83 4.37 5.57 -9.15
CA TYR A 83 5.24 5.33 -10.30
C TYR A 83 6.71 4.97 -9.98
N SER A 84 7.17 5.16 -8.74
CA SER A 84 8.50 4.74 -8.28
C SER A 84 8.32 3.91 -7.02
N PRO A 85 8.60 2.60 -6.98
CA PRO A 85 9.61 1.80 -7.72
C PRO A 85 9.05 0.92 -8.88
N LYS A 86 9.86 0.68 -9.93
CA LYS A 86 9.43 -0.01 -11.17
C LYS A 86 9.15 -1.51 -10.98
N LYS A 87 9.84 -2.17 -10.05
CA LYS A 87 9.59 -3.59 -9.74
C LYS A 87 8.54 -3.73 -8.64
N ALA A 88 8.60 -2.88 -7.61
CA ALA A 88 7.65 -2.95 -6.49
C ALA A 88 6.19 -2.67 -6.90
N ARG A 89 5.94 -1.92 -8.00
CA ARG A 89 4.58 -1.74 -8.55
C ARG A 89 3.89 -3.06 -8.92
N TRP A 90 4.64 -4.07 -9.37
CA TRP A 90 4.06 -5.38 -9.72
C TRP A 90 3.58 -6.13 -8.47
N VAL A 91 4.27 -5.97 -7.34
CA VAL A 91 3.80 -6.47 -6.04
C VAL A 91 2.51 -5.77 -5.65
N ALA A 92 2.41 -4.45 -5.85
CA ALA A 92 1.19 -3.69 -5.57
C ALA A 92 0.01 -4.15 -6.45
N PHE A 93 0.23 -4.39 -7.74
CA PHE A 93 -0.80 -4.93 -8.64
C PHE A 93 -1.21 -6.36 -8.26
N GLY A 94 -0.26 -7.22 -7.91
CA GLY A 94 -0.57 -8.57 -7.41
C GLY A 94 -1.40 -8.52 -6.12
N LEU A 95 -1.04 -7.62 -5.20
CA LEU A 95 -1.78 -7.45 -3.95
C LEU A 95 -3.18 -6.87 -4.19
N LEU A 96 -3.32 -5.92 -5.11
CA LEU A 96 -4.63 -5.41 -5.54
C LEU A 96 -5.51 -6.54 -6.11
N ALA A 97 -4.97 -7.40 -6.97
CA ALA A 97 -5.70 -8.54 -7.51
C ALA A 97 -6.16 -9.50 -6.40
N VAL A 98 -5.30 -9.77 -5.40
CA VAL A 98 -5.66 -10.56 -4.22
C VAL A 98 -6.81 -9.92 -3.45
N PHE A 99 -6.75 -8.63 -3.17
CA PHE A 99 -7.82 -7.93 -2.44
C PHE A 99 -9.14 -7.91 -3.21
N LEU A 100 -9.12 -7.70 -4.52
CA LEU A 100 -10.31 -7.78 -5.36
C LEU A 100 -10.90 -9.20 -5.37
N GLY A 101 -10.05 -10.23 -5.43
CA GLY A 101 -10.48 -11.62 -5.31
C GLY A 101 -11.16 -11.91 -3.96
N LEU A 102 -10.56 -11.44 -2.86
CA LEU A 102 -11.12 -11.61 -1.52
C LEU A 102 -12.42 -10.81 -1.32
N MET A 103 -12.53 -9.62 -1.91
CA MET A 103 -13.78 -8.85 -1.95
C MET A 103 -14.86 -9.61 -2.72
N GLY A 104 -14.53 -10.17 -3.88
CA GLY A 104 -15.45 -11.01 -4.66
C GLY A 104 -15.91 -12.23 -3.86
N LEU A 105 -14.99 -12.86 -3.13
CA LEU A 105 -15.30 -13.98 -2.25
C LEU A 105 -16.22 -13.58 -1.08
N SER A 106 -15.99 -12.40 -0.49
CA SER A 106 -16.86 -11.79 0.53
C SER A 106 -18.28 -11.54 0.01
N LEU A 107 -18.40 -11.01 -1.21
CA LEU A 107 -19.69 -10.80 -1.89
C LEU A 107 -20.38 -12.14 -2.23
N TYR A 108 -19.61 -13.14 -2.67
CA TYR A 108 -20.14 -14.47 -2.91
C TYR A 108 -20.78 -15.03 -1.64
N GLY A 109 -20.09 -14.96 -0.49
CA GLY A 109 -20.62 -15.37 0.82
C GLY A 109 -21.89 -14.63 1.24
N ARG A 110 -22.10 -13.41 0.75
CA ARG A 110 -23.31 -12.63 1.02
C ARG A 110 -24.52 -13.10 0.21
N TYR A 111 -24.33 -13.38 -1.08
CA TYR A 111 -25.45 -13.59 -2.01
C TYR A 111 -25.74 -15.05 -2.32
N VAL A 112 -24.75 -15.93 -2.19
CA VAL A 112 -24.84 -17.34 -2.62
C VAL A 112 -24.24 -18.30 -1.60
N GLY A 113 -23.09 -17.94 -1.04
CA GLY A 113 -22.30 -18.80 -0.17
C GLY A 113 -22.65 -18.69 1.32
N PRO A 114 -21.81 -19.31 2.18
CA PRO A 114 -21.93 -19.22 3.62
C PRO A 114 -21.81 -17.79 4.15
N TRP A 115 -22.67 -17.44 5.11
CA TRP A 115 -22.71 -16.09 5.67
C TRP A 115 -21.42 -15.68 6.40
N TRP A 116 -20.63 -16.62 6.96
CA TRP A 116 -19.41 -16.33 7.71
C TRP A 116 -18.20 -16.02 6.82
N LEU A 117 -18.35 -16.18 5.50
CA LEU A 117 -17.24 -16.16 4.56
C LEU A 117 -16.59 -14.77 4.44
N PHE A 118 -17.34 -13.70 4.75
CA PHE A 118 -16.80 -12.34 4.87
C PHE A 118 -15.76 -12.20 6.00
N MET A 119 -15.86 -12.99 7.07
CA MET A 119 -14.91 -12.95 8.18
C MET A 119 -13.59 -13.59 7.76
N VAL A 120 -13.67 -14.71 7.05
CA VAL A 120 -12.50 -15.43 6.54
C VAL A 120 -11.80 -14.62 5.47
N SER A 121 -12.53 -14.04 4.52
CA SER A 121 -11.94 -13.16 3.50
C SER A 121 -11.30 -11.92 4.12
N GLY A 122 -11.91 -11.32 5.15
CA GLY A 122 -11.33 -10.22 5.92
C GLY A 122 -10.04 -10.61 6.64
N ALA A 123 -10.02 -11.76 7.32
CA ALA A 123 -8.83 -12.27 8.02
C ALA A 123 -7.69 -12.59 7.04
N LEU A 124 -8.00 -13.19 5.89
CA LEU A 124 -7.01 -13.40 4.83
C LEU A 124 -6.52 -12.07 4.25
N GLY A 125 -7.40 -11.09 4.10
CA GLY A 125 -7.05 -9.72 3.68
C GLY A 125 -6.09 -9.05 4.65
N PHE A 126 -6.31 -9.18 5.96
CA PHE A 126 -5.42 -8.70 7.02
C PHE A 126 -4.00 -9.25 6.85
N ILE A 127 -3.88 -10.57 6.74
CA ILE A 127 -2.59 -11.27 6.63
C ILE A 127 -1.91 -10.88 5.31
N ALA A 128 -2.66 -10.89 4.20
CA ALA A 128 -2.14 -10.52 2.89
C ALA A 128 -1.63 -9.07 2.86
N ALA A 129 -2.30 -8.15 3.55
CA ALA A 129 -1.87 -6.75 3.64
C ALA A 129 -0.53 -6.60 4.38
N ILE A 130 -0.35 -7.28 5.50
CA ILE A 130 0.90 -7.26 6.27
C ILE A 130 2.04 -7.88 5.44
N VAL A 131 1.82 -9.09 4.92
CA VAL A 131 2.82 -9.82 4.14
C VAL A 131 3.16 -9.04 2.86
N GLY A 132 2.14 -8.55 2.16
CA GLY A 132 2.29 -7.77 0.94
C GLY A 132 3.05 -6.47 1.15
N SER A 133 2.76 -5.74 2.23
CA SER A 133 3.51 -4.53 2.63
C SER A 133 4.99 -4.83 2.86
N ARG A 134 5.30 -5.94 3.55
CA ARG A 134 6.68 -6.38 3.81
C ARG A 134 7.42 -6.81 2.56
N ILE A 135 6.77 -7.59 1.68
CA ILE A 135 7.35 -8.00 0.40
C ILE A 135 7.60 -6.76 -0.46
N TRP A 136 6.66 -5.82 -0.51
CA TRP A 136 6.80 -4.58 -1.26
C TRP A 136 8.01 -3.76 -0.78
N LEU A 137 8.18 -3.59 0.54
CA LEU A 137 9.35 -2.94 1.13
C LEU A 137 10.65 -3.67 0.83
N ALA A 138 10.66 -5.01 0.89
CA ALA A 138 11.83 -5.82 0.59
C ALA A 138 12.26 -5.70 -0.88
N VAL A 139 11.28 -5.74 -1.80
CA VAL A 139 11.52 -5.56 -3.23
C VAL A 139 12.04 -4.15 -3.51
N TRP A 140 11.48 -3.13 -2.86
CA TRP A 140 11.95 -1.76 -3.02
C TRP A 140 13.38 -1.58 -2.49
N ARG A 141 13.71 -2.10 -1.30
CA ARG A 141 15.08 -2.07 -0.76
C ARG A 141 16.07 -2.78 -1.70
N LYS A 142 15.66 -3.92 -2.28
CA LYS A 142 16.48 -4.66 -3.25
C LYS A 142 16.66 -3.89 -4.56
N GLU A 143 15.60 -3.25 -5.07
CA GLU A 143 15.64 -2.43 -6.28
C GLU A 143 16.63 -1.26 -6.15
N LEU A 144 16.71 -0.64 -4.96
CA LEU A 144 17.68 0.42 -4.70
C LEU A 144 19.11 -0.10 -4.51
N ALA A 145 19.29 -1.28 -3.92
CA ALA A 145 20.61 -1.90 -3.76
C ALA A 145 21.21 -2.35 -5.11
N GLU A 146 20.37 -2.73 -6.08
CA GLU A 146 20.81 -3.15 -7.42
C GLU A 146 21.22 -1.98 -8.33
N GLY A 147 20.91 -0.72 -7.96
CA GLY A 147 21.19 0.48 -8.74
C GLY A 147 20.38 0.57 -10.05
N PRO A 148 20.27 1.76 -10.66
CA PRO A 148 19.69 1.89 -12.00
C PRO A 148 20.59 1.17 -13.02
N ARG A 149 20.06 0.13 -13.67
CA ARG A 149 20.66 -0.42 -14.90
C ARG A 149 20.36 0.49 -16.07
#